data_AF-A0A3G9E5Q8-F1
#
_entry.id   AF-A0A3G9E5Q8-F1
#
_cell.length_a   1.000
_cell.length_b   1.000
_cell.length_c   1.000
_cell.angle_alpha   90.00
_cell.angle_beta   90.00
_cell.angle_gamma   90.00
#
_symmetry.space_group_name_H-M   'P 1'
#
loop_
_entity.id
_entity.type
_entity.pdbx_description
1 polymer ?
#
loop_
_entity_poly.entity_id
_entity_poly.type
_entity_poly.pdbx_seq_one_letter_code
_entity_poly.pdbx_strand_id
1 'polypeptide(L)'
;MDKTTERVPGSSIDDLQKLSIEELTDEEIVAILRARFKSKFALVAYERDGDYLFVSTYAPGGLKMVSNLQKAWSEKFGHIEVL
;
A
#
# COMPACT_ATOMS: atom_id res chain seq x y z
N MET A 1 17.86 -25.03 -12.13
CA MET A 1 16.45 -25.48 -12.12
C MET A 1 15.61 -24.23 -12.06
N ASP A 2 15.12 -23.80 -13.21
CA ASP A 2 14.20 -22.68 -13.33
C ASP A 2 12.85 -23.17 -12.82
N LYS A 3 12.45 -22.73 -11.62
CA LYS A 3 11.08 -22.92 -11.13
C LYS A 3 10.30 -21.65 -11.48
N THR A 4 10.13 -21.40 -12.77
CA THR A 4 9.03 -20.59 -13.27
C THR A 4 7.76 -21.38 -12.99
N THR A 5 7.36 -21.33 -11.72
CA THR A 5 6.07 -21.84 -11.28
C THR A 5 5.08 -20.87 -11.89
N GLU A 6 4.48 -21.26 -13.01
CA GLU A 6 3.36 -20.53 -13.60
C GLU A 6 2.33 -20.30 -12.49
N ARG A 7 2.35 -19.12 -11.89
CA ARG A 7 1.36 -18.74 -10.88
C ARG A 7 0.05 -18.51 -11.60
N VAL A 8 -0.99 -19.19 -11.11
CA VAL A 8 -2.33 -19.13 -11.68
C VAL A 8 -2.76 -17.65 -11.77
N PRO A 9 -3.10 -17.15 -12.97
CA PRO A 9 -3.69 -15.82 -13.10
C PRO A 9 -5.02 -15.82 -12.35
N GLY A 10 -5.09 -15.13 -11.21
CA GLY A 10 -6.36 -14.95 -10.48
C GLY A 10 -6.39 -15.27 -8.99
N SER A 11 -5.26 -15.48 -8.31
CA SER A 11 -5.25 -15.55 -6.83
C SER A 11 -5.87 -14.29 -6.24
N SER A 12 -6.89 -14.44 -5.38
CA SER A 12 -7.51 -13.30 -4.73
C SER A 12 -6.54 -12.63 -3.76
N ILE A 13 -6.70 -11.33 -3.51
CA ILE A 13 -5.88 -10.61 -2.51
C ILE A 13 -5.98 -11.28 -1.13
N ASP A 14 -7.13 -11.87 -0.79
CA ASP A 14 -7.34 -12.55 0.48
C ASP A 14 -6.55 -13.85 0.59
N ASP A 15 -6.32 -14.54 -0.53
CA ASP A 15 -5.49 -15.74 -0.56
C ASP A 15 -4.00 -15.40 -0.50
N LEU A 16 -3.58 -14.37 -1.20
CA LEU A 16 -2.19 -13.89 -1.16
C LEU A 16 -1.79 -13.43 0.26
N GLN A 17 -2.72 -12.86 1.02
CA GLN A 17 -2.46 -12.43 2.40
C GLN A 17 -2.22 -13.57 3.40
N LYS A 18 -2.53 -14.82 3.02
CA LYS A 18 -2.30 -16.02 3.87
C LYS A 18 -0.89 -16.59 3.71
N LEU A 19 -0.17 -16.20 2.67
CA LEU A 19 1.18 -16.68 2.35
C LEU A 19 2.24 -15.92 3.15
N SER A 20 3.41 -16.54 3.36
CA SER A 20 4.55 -15.85 3.94
C SER A 20 5.16 -14.86 2.94
N ILE A 21 5.93 -13.87 3.42
CA ILE A 21 6.59 -12.89 2.54
C ILE A 21 7.59 -13.56 1.60
N GLU A 22 8.25 -14.65 2.02
CA GLU A 22 9.19 -15.37 1.16
C GLU A 22 8.51 -16.09 -0.02
N GLU A 23 7.20 -16.34 0.10
CA GLU A 23 6.38 -16.98 -0.91
C GLU A 23 5.71 -15.97 -1.87
N LEU A 24 5.93 -14.68 -1.69
CA LEU A 24 5.31 -13.63 -2.52
C LEU A 24 6.31 -13.01 -3.49
N THR A 25 5.85 -12.74 -4.70
CA THR A 25 6.57 -11.87 -5.65
C THR A 25 6.46 -10.41 -5.22
N ASP A 26 7.39 -9.56 -5.66
CA ASP A 26 7.35 -8.13 -5.40
C ASP A 26 6.03 -7.51 -5.86
N GLU A 27 5.50 -7.94 -7.01
CA GLU A 27 4.21 -7.49 -7.54
C GLU A 27 3.03 -7.86 -6.63
N GLU A 28 3.00 -9.07 -6.07
CA GLU A 28 1.95 -9.50 -5.16
C GLU A 28 2.04 -8.79 -3.82
N ILE A 29 3.26 -8.58 -3.30
CA ILE A 29 3.50 -7.76 -2.10
C ILE A 29 2.92 -6.36 -2.32
N VAL A 30 3.22 -5.73 -3.45
CA VAL A 30 2.68 -4.40 -3.80
C VAL A 30 1.16 -4.45 -3.93
N ALA A 31 0.59 -5.49 -4.53
CA ALA A 31 -0.86 -5.62 -4.68
C ALA A 31 -1.57 -5.72 -3.31
N ILE A 32 -1.05 -6.55 -2.40
CA ILE A 32 -1.56 -6.69 -1.02
C ILE A 32 -1.46 -5.35 -0.28
N LEU A 33 -0.30 -4.68 -0.36
CA LEU A 33 -0.09 -3.39 0.30
C LEU A 33 -1.06 -2.33 -0.20
N ARG A 34 -1.28 -2.25 -1.53
CA ARG A 34 -2.27 -1.34 -2.13
C ARG A 34 -3.69 -1.63 -1.65
N ALA A 35 -4.08 -2.89 -1.56
CA ALA A 35 -5.39 -3.28 -1.07
C ALA A 35 -5.59 -2.89 0.40
N ARG A 36 -4.60 -3.15 1.26
CA ARG A 36 -4.60 -2.74 2.68
C ARG A 36 -4.61 -1.23 2.84
N PHE A 37 -3.88 -0.51 2.00
CA PHE A 37 -3.86 0.95 2.03
C PHE A 37 -5.24 1.51 1.67
N LYS A 38 -5.86 1.05 0.58
CA LYS A 38 -7.21 1.46 0.18
C LYS A 38 -8.27 1.19 1.23
N SER A 39 -8.19 0.09 1.97
CA SER A 39 -9.17 -0.22 3.03
C SER A 39 -8.99 0.61 4.30
N LYS A 40 -7.83 1.27 4.46
CA LYS A 40 -7.48 2.05 5.65
C LYS A 40 -7.44 3.55 5.42
N PHE A 41 -7.41 3.97 4.17
CA PHE A 41 -7.22 5.35 3.77
C PHE A 41 -8.05 5.65 2.53
N ALA A 42 -8.91 6.66 2.62
CA ALA A 42 -9.54 7.25 1.45
C ALA A 42 -9.06 8.70 1.32
N LEU A 43 -8.58 9.03 0.13
CA LEU A 43 -8.22 10.38 -0.28
C LEU A 43 -9.31 10.87 -1.22
N VAL A 44 -10.04 11.90 -0.81
CA VAL A 44 -10.99 12.58 -1.68
C VAL A 44 -10.35 13.88 -2.11
N ALA A 45 -10.15 14.04 -3.42
CA ALA A 45 -9.72 15.30 -4.00
C ALA A 45 -10.96 16.06 -4.50
N TYR A 46 -11.12 17.29 -4.03
CA TYR A 46 -12.11 18.23 -4.54
C TYR A 46 -11.39 19.32 -5.32
N GLU A 47 -11.91 19.68 -6.48
CA GLU A 47 -11.49 20.89 -7.17
C GLU A 47 -12.48 21.99 -6.84
N ARG A 48 -11.99 23.13 -6.35
CA ARG A 48 -12.80 24.32 -6.11
C ARG A 48 -11.99 25.56 -6.48
N ASP A 49 -12.57 26.39 -7.35
CA ASP A 49 -11.99 27.68 -7.75
C ASP A 49 -10.55 27.58 -8.32
N GLY A 50 -10.20 26.45 -8.94
CA GLY A 50 -8.87 26.19 -9.52
C GLY A 50 -7.86 25.57 -8.55
N ASP A 51 -8.24 25.39 -7.28
CA ASP A 51 -7.42 24.73 -6.26
C ASP A 51 -7.87 23.29 -5.99
N TYR A 52 -6.92 22.42 -5.68
CA TYR A 52 -7.19 21.05 -5.22
C TYR A 52 -7.20 20.97 -3.70
N LEU A 53 -8.34 20.62 -3.12
CA LEU A 53 -8.48 20.29 -1.71
C LEU A 53 -8.43 18.76 -1.53
N PHE A 54 -7.43 18.28 -0.80
CA PHE A 54 -7.29 16.87 -0.46
C PHE A 54 -7.84 16.60 0.94
N VAL A 55 -8.96 15.89 1.02
CA VAL A 55 -9.53 15.42 2.29
C VAL A 55 -9.17 13.96 2.46
N SER A 56 -8.28 13.67 3.40
CA SER A 56 -7.99 12.31 3.81
C SER A 56 -8.90 11.88 4.96
N THR A 57 -9.58 10.75 4.81
CA THR A 57 -10.23 10.06 5.92
C THR A 57 -9.52 8.75 6.22
N TYR A 58 -9.31 8.48 7.51
CA TYR A 58 -8.66 7.27 8.00
C TYR A 58 -9.70 6.36 8.63
N ALA A 59 -9.77 5.11 8.16
CA ALA A 59 -10.47 4.08 8.91
C ALA A 59 -9.73 3.81 10.25
N PRO A 60 -10.34 3.13 11.24
CA PRO A 60 -9.66 2.74 12.45
C PRO A 60 -8.31 2.05 12.17
N GLY A 61 -7.24 2.62 12.74
CA GLY A 61 -5.85 2.19 12.55
C GLY A 61 -5.13 2.74 11.31
N GLY A 62 -5.82 3.46 10.42
CA GLY A 62 -5.25 4.01 9.18
C GLY A 62 -4.15 5.03 9.43
N LEU A 63 -4.34 5.97 10.36
CA LEU A 63 -3.32 6.96 10.72
C LEU A 63 -2.03 6.29 11.24
N LYS A 64 -2.17 5.26 12.08
CA LYS A 64 -1.03 4.48 12.60
C LYS A 64 -0.32 3.72 11.48
N MET A 65 -1.06 3.16 10.52
CA MET A 65 -0.49 2.50 9.34
C MET A 65 0.33 3.49 8.50
N VAL A 66 -0.21 4.66 8.18
CA VAL A 66 0.53 5.68 7.41
C VAL A 66 1.78 6.15 8.15
N SER A 67 1.68 6.43 9.46
CA SER A 67 2.84 6.82 10.26
C SER A 67 3.92 5.74 10.28
N ASN A 68 3.55 4.47 10.41
CA ASN A 68 4.51 3.36 10.37
C ASN A 68 5.17 3.23 8.99
N LEU A 69 4.42 3.46 7.89
CA LEU A 69 4.98 3.47 6.54
C LEU A 69 5.98 4.62 6.35
N GLN A 70 5.66 5.82 6.82
CA GLN A 70 6.57 6.97 6.77
C GLN A 70 7.86 6.73 7.56
N LYS A 71 7.76 6.08 8.73
CA LYS A 71 8.92 5.67 9.54
C LYS A 71 9.77 4.64 8.81
N ALA A 72 9.17 3.55 8.34
CA ALA A 72 9.88 2.50 7.61
C ALA A 72 10.56 3.04 6.34
N TRP A 73 9.91 3.98 5.65
CA TRP A 73 10.51 4.68 4.52
C TRP A 73 11.73 5.50 4.96
N SER A 74 11.57 6.32 6.01
CA SER A 74 12.65 7.18 6.51
C SER A 74 13.86 6.38 7.00
N GLU A 75 13.61 5.22 7.62
CA GLU A 75 14.67 4.30 8.07
C GLU A 75 15.42 3.67 6.88
N LYS A 76 14.72 3.33 5.79
CA LYS A 76 15.32 2.66 4.64
C LYS A 76 15.98 3.61 3.64
N PHE A 77 15.39 4.79 3.42
CA PHE A 77 15.76 5.70 2.33
C PHE A 77 16.16 7.10 2.82
N GLY A 78 16.04 7.40 4.11
CA GLY A 78 16.23 8.74 4.66
C GLY A 78 14.96 9.60 4.61
N HIS A 79 15.02 10.79 5.21
CA HIS A 79 13.89 11.73 5.20
C HIS A 79 13.70 12.36 3.82
N ILE A 80 12.45 12.40 3.37
CA ILE A 80 12.02 13.25 2.27
C ILE A 80 11.57 14.56 2.90
N GLU A 81 12.32 15.65 2.70
CA GLU A 81 11.78 17.00 2.92
C GLU A 81 10.72 17.25 1.86
N VAL A 82 9.45 17.29 2.29
CA VAL A 82 8.35 17.77 1.44
C VAL A 82 8.26 19.27 1.69
N LEU A 83 8.79 20.06 0.75
CA LEU A 83 8.67 21.53 0.72
C LEU A 83 7.22 21.97 0.49
#